data_AF-A0AAW1DSR6-F1
#
_entry.id   AF-A0AAW1DSR6-F1
#
_cell.length_a   1.000
_cell.length_b   1.000
_cell.length_c   1.000
_cell.angle_alpha   90.00
_cell.angle_beta   90.00
_cell.angle_gamma   90.00
#
_symmetry.space_group_name_H-M   'P 1'
#
loop_
_entity.id
_entity.type
_entity.pdbx_description
1 polymer ?
#
loop_
_entity_poly.entity_id
_entity_poly.type
_entity_poly.pdbx_seq_one_letter_code
_entity_poly.pdbx_strand_id
1 'polypeptide(L)'
;MLFKKTIYWEVNLLFTISHYFGLAPFHYNFKPSPFYILISISFLIITFSDFIFMIIYMETINDTYVLSKFSLILERSQLIIIVTSVIISIIKPLYNIRTFNFIAKTLDNCDNNLKEVGIFISHNRIYSIVLISIKLFSVSVIFICDIILFNTTRNISAFAMEYICTMPLYFNNIVEAQFMVLLNSVQKRFNILTENIILNKNRNYLQKIKQMNVFTKVYNNLIDVCEKINTLYSLQILLIISSIFIITTANLYHVIEKVIKYLTEKKYNDYNLLIMLTYRILLRSTEVWALITSCVNTQEKSPKDFLHLLFIILDKVMFGINMFRAISDFIFL
;
A
#
# COMPACT_ATOMS: atom_id res chain seq x y z
N MET A 1 7.67 -32.96 -0.61
CA MET A 1 7.81 -31.94 0.45
C MET A 1 6.77 -30.86 0.19
N LEU A 2 5.58 -30.93 0.80
CA LEU A 2 4.54 -29.91 0.64
C LEU A 2 5.04 -28.60 1.27
N PHE A 3 5.27 -27.56 0.47
CA PHE A 3 5.62 -26.23 0.97
C PHE A 3 4.58 -25.82 2.01
N LYS A 4 5.00 -25.71 3.28
CA LYS A 4 4.17 -25.21 4.37
C LYS A 4 3.74 -23.81 3.96
N LYS A 5 2.47 -23.63 3.57
CA LYS A 5 1.90 -22.32 3.24
C LYS A 5 1.90 -21.50 4.53
N THR A 6 2.79 -20.52 4.60
CA THR A 6 2.91 -19.57 5.72
C THR A 6 2.52 -18.17 5.24
N ILE A 7 2.49 -17.19 6.13
CA ILE A 7 2.37 -15.77 5.78
C ILE A 7 3.40 -15.32 4.76
N TYR A 8 4.61 -15.87 4.84
CA TYR A 8 5.63 -15.62 3.84
C TYR A 8 5.09 -15.98 2.45
N TRP A 9 4.40 -17.11 2.28
CA TRP A 9 3.84 -17.48 0.98
C TRP A 9 2.74 -16.53 0.46
N GLU A 10 1.93 -15.95 1.36
CA GLU A 10 0.86 -14.99 1.03
C GLU A 10 1.44 -13.64 0.54
N VAL A 11 2.52 -13.21 1.19
CA VAL A 11 3.10 -11.88 1.02
C VAL A 11 4.28 -11.87 0.03
N ASN A 12 4.97 -13.01 -0.13
CA ASN A 12 6.25 -13.11 -0.84
C ASN A 12 6.21 -12.68 -2.31
N LEU A 13 5.15 -12.98 -3.05
CA LEU A 13 5.12 -12.69 -4.49
C LEU A 13 5.28 -11.19 -4.78
N LEU A 14 4.64 -10.35 -3.99
CA LEU A 14 4.74 -8.90 -4.14
C LEU A 14 6.14 -8.39 -3.77
N PHE A 15 6.73 -8.92 -2.70
CA PHE A 15 8.10 -8.59 -2.32
C PHE A 15 9.12 -9.12 -3.33
N THR A 16 8.81 -10.23 -4.02
CA THR A 16 9.63 -10.75 -5.12
C THR A 16 9.67 -9.78 -6.29
N ILE A 17 8.51 -9.26 -6.70
CA ILE A 17 8.43 -8.19 -7.71
C ILE A 17 9.23 -6.97 -7.22
N SER A 18 9.08 -6.62 -5.94
CA SER A 18 9.78 -5.49 -5.33
C SER A 18 11.30 -5.64 -5.30
N HIS A 19 11.85 -6.86 -5.30
CA HIS A 19 13.31 -7.08 -5.42
C HIS A 19 13.85 -6.55 -6.74
N TYR A 20 13.12 -6.74 -7.85
CA TYR A 20 13.53 -6.28 -9.18
C TYR A 20 13.55 -4.77 -9.32
N PHE A 21 12.73 -4.08 -8.52
CA PHE A 21 12.70 -2.62 -8.45
C PHE A 21 13.56 -2.06 -7.31
N GLY A 22 14.37 -2.87 -6.62
CA GLY A 22 15.20 -2.38 -5.50
C GLY A 22 14.41 -1.86 -4.30
N LEU A 23 13.12 -2.18 -4.17
CA LEU A 23 12.24 -1.75 -3.07
C LEU A 23 12.21 -2.75 -1.90
N ALA A 24 12.85 -3.91 -2.06
CA ALA A 24 12.91 -4.94 -1.04
C ALA A 24 14.34 -5.51 -0.94
N PRO A 25 15.18 -4.98 -0.05
CA PRO A 25 16.60 -5.37 0.07
C PRO A 25 16.80 -6.65 0.91
N PHE A 26 15.88 -7.61 0.81
CA PHE A 26 15.86 -8.79 1.66
C PHE A 26 15.43 -10.06 0.91
N HIS A 27 15.76 -11.22 1.46
CA HIS A 27 15.30 -12.52 0.98
C HIS A 27 13.85 -12.80 1.41
N TYR A 28 13.30 -13.91 0.90
CA TYR A 28 11.96 -14.45 1.19
C TYR A 28 11.58 -14.53 2.68
N ASN A 29 12.55 -14.59 3.60
CA ASN A 29 12.31 -14.60 5.05
C ASN A 29 12.56 -13.23 5.72
N PHE A 30 12.50 -12.13 4.96
CA PHE A 30 12.82 -10.77 5.43
C PHE A 30 14.21 -10.67 6.10
N LYS A 31 15.19 -11.43 5.59
CA LYS A 31 16.60 -11.34 6.00
C LYS A 31 17.35 -10.46 4.99
N PRO A 32 18.24 -9.56 5.43
CA PRO A 32 18.99 -8.71 4.52
C PRO A 32 19.79 -9.56 3.53
N SER A 33 19.83 -9.13 2.26
CA SER A 33 20.64 -9.75 1.23
C SER A 33 21.62 -8.73 0.67
N PRO A 34 22.94 -8.98 0.68
CA PRO A 34 23.91 -8.04 0.11
C PRO A 34 23.63 -7.77 -1.38
N PHE A 35 23.16 -8.78 -2.10
CA PHE A 35 22.79 -8.65 -3.51
C PHE A 35 21.61 -7.69 -3.73
N TYR A 36 20.50 -7.88 -2.99
CA TYR A 36 19.34 -6.99 -3.13
C TYR A 36 19.59 -5.59 -2.57
N ILE A 37 20.45 -5.45 -1.54
CA ILE A 37 20.91 -4.14 -1.06
C ILE A 37 21.68 -3.42 -2.17
N LEU A 38 22.57 -4.12 -2.89
CA LEU A 38 23.31 -3.54 -4.00
C LEU A 38 22.37 -3.07 -5.11
N ILE A 39 21.35 -3.88 -5.46
CA ILE A 39 20.31 -3.47 -6.42
C ILE A 39 19.59 -2.19 -5.95
N SER A 40 19.16 -2.13 -4.68
CA SER A 40 18.54 -0.93 -4.11
C SER A 40 19.43 0.30 -4.23
N ILE A 41 20.73 0.18 -3.92
CA ILE A 41 21.70 1.28 -4.02
C ILE A 41 21.88 1.70 -5.49
N SER A 42 21.99 0.76 -6.42
CA SER A 42 22.08 1.07 -7.85
C SER A 42 20.86 1.84 -8.35
N PHE A 43 19.64 1.44 -7.97
CA PHE A 43 18.43 2.18 -8.30
C PHE A 43 18.39 3.58 -7.69
N LEU A 44 18.90 3.74 -6.47
CA LEU A 44 18.99 5.06 -5.83
C LEU A 44 19.94 5.99 -6.60
N ILE A 45 21.10 5.48 -7.03
CA ILE A 45 22.07 6.23 -7.84
C ILE A 45 21.46 6.62 -9.20
N ILE A 46 20.79 5.68 -9.88
CA ILE A 46 20.12 5.94 -11.16
C ILE A 46 19.04 7.02 -10.98
N THR A 47 18.17 6.87 -9.98
CA THR A 47 17.09 7.83 -9.71
C THR A 47 17.64 9.24 -9.43
N PHE A 48 18.75 9.33 -8.70
CA PHE A 48 19.39 10.62 -8.40
C PHE A 48 20.05 11.24 -9.64
N SER A 49 20.68 10.41 -10.48
CA SER A 49 21.25 10.83 -11.77
C SER A 49 20.16 11.34 -12.71
N ASP A 50 19.05 10.60 -12.83
CA ASP A 50 17.91 10.95 -13.67
C ASP A 50 17.25 12.26 -13.19
N PHE A 51 17.14 12.46 -11.86
CA PHE A 51 16.65 13.71 -11.28
C PHE A 51 17.51 14.92 -11.68
N ILE A 52 18.84 14.82 -11.55
CA ILE A 52 19.76 15.90 -11.96
C ILE A 52 19.63 16.17 -13.46
N PHE A 53 19.60 15.10 -14.27
CA PHE A 53 19.44 15.21 -15.71
C PHE A 53 18.14 15.95 -16.07
N MET A 54 17.03 15.60 -15.44
CA MET A 54 15.73 16.25 -15.68
C MET A 54 15.72 17.73 -15.31
N ILE A 55 16.39 18.12 -14.22
CA ILE A 55 16.46 19.54 -13.82
C ILE A 55 17.19 20.34 -14.89
N ILE A 56 18.34 19.86 -15.35
CA ILE A 56 19.15 20.51 -16.39
C ILE A 56 18.37 20.56 -17.70
N TYR A 57 17.68 19.46 -18.05
CA TYR A 57 16.93 19.37 -19.29
C TYR A 57 15.63 20.20 -19.27
N MET A 58 15.00 20.39 -18.11
CA MET A 58 13.87 21.32 -18.00
C MET A 58 14.28 22.77 -18.25
N GLU A 59 15.52 23.16 -17.93
CA GLU A 59 16.03 24.49 -18.28
C GLU A 59 16.18 24.66 -19.78
N THR A 60 16.69 23.65 -20.49
CA THR A 60 16.83 23.70 -21.95
C THR A 60 15.48 23.59 -22.69
N ILE A 61 14.51 22.88 -22.11
CA ILE A 61 13.13 22.82 -22.61
C ILE A 61 12.38 24.14 -22.40
N ASN A 62 12.61 24.84 -21.30
CA ASN A 62 11.91 26.09 -21.04
C ASN A 62 12.19 27.14 -22.13
N ASP A 63 13.41 27.15 -22.65
CA ASP A 63 13.81 28.02 -23.77
C ASP A 63 13.11 27.64 -25.09
N THR A 64 12.64 26.40 -25.24
CA THR A 64 11.97 25.90 -26.46
C THR A 64 10.44 25.91 -26.38
N TYR A 65 9.85 25.63 -25.22
CA TYR A 65 8.38 25.52 -25.06
C TYR A 65 7.72 26.79 -24.49
N VAL A 66 8.51 27.79 -24.07
CA VAL A 66 8.04 29.07 -23.52
C VAL A 66 6.94 28.84 -22.46
N LEU A 67 7.23 27.96 -21.50
CA LEU A 67 6.30 27.67 -20.41
C LEU A 67 6.09 28.92 -19.57
N SER A 68 4.87 29.11 -19.06
CA SER A 68 4.62 30.19 -18.11
C SER A 68 5.47 29.96 -16.84
N LYS A 69 5.94 31.03 -16.19
CA LYS A 69 6.72 30.92 -14.94
C LYS A 69 6.02 30.07 -13.89
N PHE A 70 4.68 30.13 -13.83
CA PHE A 70 3.88 29.33 -12.92
C PHE A 70 3.85 27.84 -13.29
N SER A 71 3.68 27.51 -14.57
CA SER A 71 3.76 26.13 -15.05
C SER A 71 5.11 25.49 -14.74
N LEU A 72 6.20 26.23 -14.90
CA LEU A 72 7.55 25.73 -14.62
C LEU A 72 7.77 25.46 -13.12
N ILE A 73 7.21 26.29 -12.24
CA ILE A 73 7.23 26.05 -10.79
C ILE A 73 6.47 24.76 -10.44
N LEU A 74 5.29 24.55 -11.05
CA LEU A 74 4.50 23.34 -10.83
C LEU A 74 5.22 22.07 -11.27
N GLU A 75 5.81 22.07 -12.47
CA GLU A 75 6.57 20.93 -13.00
C GLU A 75 7.78 20.58 -12.12
N ARG A 76 8.54 21.58 -11.68
CA ARG A 76 9.67 21.37 -10.75
C ARG A 76 9.20 20.84 -9.40
N SER A 77 8.11 21.36 -8.86
CA SER A 77 7.56 20.93 -7.57
C SER A 77 7.08 19.47 -7.64
N GLN A 78 6.41 19.11 -8.73
CA GLN A 78 5.99 17.74 -9.00
C GLN A 78 7.20 16.80 -9.04
N LEU A 79 8.22 17.16 -9.80
CA LEU A 79 9.42 16.36 -9.98
C LEU A 79 10.17 16.14 -8.66
N ILE A 80 10.33 17.19 -7.85
CA ILE A 80 10.97 17.10 -6.51
C ILE A 80 10.22 16.12 -5.61
N ILE A 81 8.89 16.22 -5.54
CA ILE A 81 8.09 15.40 -4.63
C ILE A 81 8.08 13.94 -5.07
N ILE A 82 7.95 13.70 -6.38
CA ILE A 82 8.00 12.36 -6.95
C ILE A 82 9.34 11.69 -6.63
N VAL A 83 10.46 12.36 -6.88
CA VAL A 83 11.79 11.79 -6.63
C VAL A 83 12.05 11.59 -5.14
N THR A 84 11.65 12.55 -4.30
CA THR A 84 11.73 12.41 -2.84
C THR A 84 10.95 11.19 -2.36
N SER A 85 9.77 10.94 -2.93
CA SER A 85 8.95 9.76 -2.62
C SER A 85 9.66 8.45 -3.01
N VAL A 86 10.29 8.39 -4.19
CA VAL A 86 11.06 7.20 -4.63
C VAL A 86 12.28 6.97 -3.74
N ILE A 87 13.06 8.01 -3.44
CA ILE A 87 14.24 7.91 -2.57
C ILE A 87 13.85 7.36 -1.20
N ILE A 88 12.80 7.91 -0.59
CA ILE A 88 12.30 7.43 0.71
C ILE A 88 11.75 6.00 0.57
N SER A 89 11.12 5.66 -0.56
CA SER A 89 10.64 4.32 -0.85
C SER A 89 11.75 3.26 -0.91
N ILE A 90 12.94 3.62 -1.37
CA ILE A 90 14.11 2.73 -1.41
C ILE A 90 14.84 2.69 -0.06
N ILE A 91 14.99 3.83 0.63
CA ILE A 91 15.73 3.93 1.90
C ILE A 91 14.97 3.28 3.06
N LYS A 92 13.65 3.48 3.16
CA LYS A 92 12.89 3.05 4.33
C LYS A 92 12.90 1.52 4.55
N PRO A 93 12.79 0.68 3.51
CA PRO A 93 12.98 -0.76 3.62
C PRO A 93 14.36 -1.15 4.13
N LEU A 94 15.43 -0.45 3.72
CA LEU A 94 16.80 -0.69 4.20
C LEU A 94 16.94 -0.42 5.71
N TYR A 95 16.36 0.68 6.19
CA TYR A 95 16.42 1.04 7.60
C TYR A 95 15.58 0.11 8.49
N ASN A 96 14.45 -0.39 7.98
CA ASN A 96 13.45 -1.09 8.77
C ASN A 96 13.31 -2.60 8.49
N ILE A 97 14.36 -3.26 7.96
CA ILE A 97 14.35 -4.71 7.67
C ILE A 97 13.93 -5.52 8.90
N ARG A 98 14.39 -5.13 10.10
CA ARG A 98 14.04 -5.79 11.36
C ARG A 98 12.53 -5.75 11.65
N THR A 99 11.87 -4.63 11.34
CA THR A 99 10.43 -4.43 11.55
C THR A 99 9.62 -5.30 10.60
N PHE A 100 10.02 -5.45 9.34
CA PHE A 100 9.38 -6.38 8.40
C PHE A 100 9.45 -7.83 8.88
N ASN A 101 10.62 -8.26 9.38
CA ASN A 101 10.79 -9.59 9.95
C ASN A 101 9.93 -9.79 11.21
N PHE A 102 9.85 -8.77 12.07
CA PHE A 102 8.96 -8.78 13.23
C PHE A 102 7.50 -8.97 12.82
N ILE A 103 7.00 -8.18 11.86
CA ILE A 103 5.61 -8.29 11.36
C ILE A 103 5.32 -9.71 10.86
N ALA A 104 6.18 -10.26 10.00
CA ALA A 104 5.97 -11.59 9.45
C ALA A 104 5.96 -12.68 10.53
N LYS A 105 6.90 -12.61 11.50
CA LYS A 105 6.97 -13.56 12.62
C LYS A 105 5.78 -13.44 13.56
N THR A 106 5.35 -12.22 13.88
CA THR A 106 4.24 -11.99 14.79
C THR A 106 2.93 -12.47 14.17
N LEU A 107 2.74 -12.27 12.86
CA LEU A 107 1.61 -12.85 12.14
C LEU A 107 1.67 -14.39 12.15
N ASP A 108 2.85 -15.00 11.94
CA ASP A 108 2.97 -16.46 11.94
C ASP A 108 2.68 -17.05 13.33
N ASN A 109 3.11 -16.34 14.38
CA ASN A 109 2.75 -16.65 15.77
C ASN A 109 1.24 -16.52 16.02
N CYS A 110 0.58 -15.52 15.42
CA CYS A 110 -0.88 -15.39 15.51
C CYS A 110 -1.58 -16.60 14.88
N ASP A 111 -1.11 -17.05 13.72
CA ASP A 111 -1.67 -18.21 13.03
C ASP A 111 -1.45 -19.50 13.81
N ASN A 112 -0.26 -19.66 14.42
CA ASN A 112 0.04 -20.80 15.28
C ASN A 112 -0.85 -20.79 16.54
N ASN A 113 -1.02 -19.65 17.22
CA ASN A 113 -1.91 -19.52 18.37
C ASN A 113 -3.38 -19.82 18.00
N LEU A 114 -3.86 -19.34 16.84
CA LEU A 114 -5.22 -19.65 16.36
C LEU A 114 -5.40 -21.13 16.04
N LYS A 115 -4.35 -21.77 15.50
CA LYS A 115 -4.34 -23.20 15.22
C LYS A 115 -4.42 -24.06 16.49
N GLU A 116 -3.84 -23.62 17.61
CA GLU A 116 -3.99 -24.29 18.92
C GLU A 116 -5.46 -24.35 19.38
N VAL A 117 -6.29 -23.42 18.91
CA VAL A 117 -7.73 -23.34 19.18
C VAL A 117 -8.57 -24.01 18.08
N GLY A 118 -7.93 -24.61 17.08
CA GLY A 118 -8.58 -25.27 15.95
C GLY A 118 -9.08 -24.33 14.85
N ILE A 119 -8.62 -23.08 14.84
CA ILE A 119 -8.94 -22.11 13.78
C ILE A 119 -7.81 -22.11 12.75
N PHE A 120 -8.16 -22.36 11.49
CA PHE A 120 -7.21 -22.40 10.38
C PHE A 120 -7.42 -21.21 9.46
N ILE A 121 -6.34 -20.49 9.15
CA ILE A 121 -6.37 -19.37 8.22
C ILE A 121 -6.02 -19.90 6.82
N SER A 122 -6.88 -19.61 5.84
CA SER A 122 -6.57 -19.89 4.44
C SER A 122 -5.54 -18.87 3.93
N HIS A 123 -4.40 -19.30 3.41
CA HIS A 123 -3.47 -18.37 2.74
C HIS A 123 -3.83 -18.26 1.26
N ASN A 124 -4.05 -17.03 0.77
CA ASN A 124 -4.37 -16.78 -0.63
C ASN A 124 -3.55 -15.61 -1.20
N ARG A 125 -2.82 -15.89 -2.28
CA ARG A 125 -2.00 -14.92 -3.03
C ARG A 125 -2.76 -14.20 -4.15
N ILE A 126 -3.99 -14.60 -4.46
CA ILE A 126 -4.75 -14.02 -5.58
C ILE A 126 -4.94 -12.52 -5.38
N TYR A 127 -5.22 -12.08 -4.15
CA TYR A 127 -5.37 -10.66 -3.85
C TYR A 127 -4.10 -9.85 -4.20
N SER A 128 -2.92 -10.33 -3.79
CA SER A 128 -1.66 -9.63 -4.08
C SER A 128 -1.34 -9.61 -5.56
N ILE A 129 -1.59 -10.71 -6.28
CA ILE A 129 -1.40 -10.80 -7.75
C ILE A 129 -2.34 -9.84 -8.46
N VAL A 130 -3.64 -9.90 -8.19
CA VAL A 130 -4.62 -9.06 -8.88
C VAL A 130 -4.35 -7.58 -8.63
N LEU A 131 -4.05 -7.21 -7.38
CA LEU A 131 -3.77 -5.82 -7.03
C LEU A 131 -2.54 -5.28 -7.77
N ILE A 132 -1.42 -5.99 -7.72
CA ILE A 132 -0.19 -5.53 -8.38
C ILE A 132 -0.34 -5.54 -9.90
N SER A 133 -1.00 -6.54 -10.47
CA SER A 133 -1.26 -6.61 -11.91
C SER A 133 -2.11 -5.44 -12.40
N ILE A 134 -3.19 -5.10 -11.69
CA ILE A 134 -4.04 -3.95 -12.04
C ILE A 134 -3.23 -2.65 -11.97
N LYS A 135 -2.47 -2.44 -10.90
CA LYS A 135 -1.66 -1.22 -10.71
C LYS A 135 -0.52 -1.08 -11.72
N LEU A 136 0.16 -2.17 -12.07
CA LEU A 136 1.22 -2.13 -13.08
C LEU A 136 0.61 -1.93 -14.47
N PHE A 137 -0.49 -2.62 -14.79
CA PHE A 137 -1.19 -2.48 -16.05
C PHE A 137 -1.70 -1.05 -16.26
N SER A 138 -2.28 -0.43 -15.24
CA SER A 138 -2.79 0.95 -15.34
C SER A 138 -1.69 1.96 -15.69
N VAL A 139 -0.50 1.82 -15.09
CA VAL A 139 0.67 2.66 -15.41
C VAL A 139 1.23 2.34 -16.79
N SER A 140 1.27 1.07 -17.18
CA SER A 140 1.72 0.68 -18.53
C SER A 140 0.81 1.22 -19.63
N VAL A 141 -0.50 1.27 -19.41
CA VAL A 141 -1.43 1.90 -20.34
C VAL A 141 -1.13 3.39 -20.49
N ILE A 142 -0.86 4.11 -19.39
CA ILE A 142 -0.46 5.53 -19.46
C ILE A 142 0.80 5.67 -20.31
N PHE A 143 1.85 4.90 -20.01
CA PHE A 143 3.11 4.95 -20.74
C PHE A 143 2.95 4.70 -22.25
N ILE A 144 2.17 3.68 -22.62
CA ILE A 144 1.94 3.33 -24.03
C ILE A 144 1.11 4.42 -24.71
N CYS A 145 0.07 4.93 -24.05
CA CYS A 145 -0.72 6.04 -24.59
C CYS A 145 0.13 7.28 -24.80
N ASP A 146 1.02 7.62 -23.87
CA ASP A 146 1.94 8.74 -24.00
C ASP A 146 2.85 8.55 -25.22
N ILE A 147 3.47 7.39 -25.39
CA ILE A 147 4.32 7.09 -26.56
C ILE A 147 3.54 7.19 -27.88
N ILE A 148 2.33 6.64 -27.95
CA ILE A 148 1.53 6.63 -29.18
C ILE A 148 1.03 8.04 -29.53
N LEU A 149 0.58 8.81 -28.54
CA LEU A 149 0.01 10.15 -28.75
C LEU A 149 1.10 11.20 -29.03
N PHE A 150 2.28 11.07 -28.42
CA PHE A 150 3.44 11.94 -28.67
C PHE A 150 4.32 11.48 -29.85
N ASN A 151 3.75 10.70 -30.78
CA ASN A 151 4.37 10.25 -32.04
C ASN A 151 5.14 11.34 -32.83
N THR A 152 4.90 12.62 -32.53
CA THR A 152 5.58 13.81 -33.09
C THR A 152 7.02 14.04 -32.63
N THR A 153 7.53 13.38 -31.59
CA THR A 153 8.94 13.53 -31.14
C THR A 153 9.66 12.18 -31.12
N ARG A 154 9.96 11.61 -32.29
CA ARG A 154 10.80 10.39 -32.48
C ARG A 154 12.28 10.58 -32.07
N ASN A 155 12.56 11.36 -31.04
CA ASN A 155 13.89 11.53 -30.50
C ASN A 155 14.05 10.63 -29.27
N ILE A 156 15.20 9.96 -29.17
CA ILE A 156 15.60 9.14 -28.01
C ILE A 156 15.46 9.95 -26.70
N SER A 157 15.69 11.26 -26.77
CA SER A 157 15.51 12.17 -25.64
C SER A 157 14.06 12.25 -25.15
N ALA A 158 13.07 12.27 -26.03
CA ALA A 158 11.66 12.32 -25.64
C ALA A 158 11.22 11.00 -24.98
N PHE A 159 11.67 9.87 -25.50
CA PHE A 159 11.44 8.56 -24.87
C PHE A 159 12.09 8.48 -23.48
N ALA A 160 13.33 8.96 -23.34
CA ALA A 160 14.02 9.01 -22.05
C ALA A 160 13.26 9.88 -21.03
N MET A 161 12.73 11.03 -21.46
CA MET A 161 11.90 11.89 -20.61
C MET A 161 10.64 11.20 -20.11
N GLU A 162 9.89 10.55 -21.01
CA GLU A 162 8.67 9.82 -20.62
C GLU A 162 8.99 8.65 -19.69
N TYR A 163 10.10 7.95 -19.94
CA TYR A 163 10.59 6.92 -19.04
C TYR A 163 10.89 7.46 -17.64
N ILE A 164 11.63 8.57 -17.54
CA ILE A 164 11.99 9.17 -16.25
C ILE A 164 10.75 9.69 -15.50
N CYS A 165 9.76 10.24 -16.21
CA CYS A 165 8.51 10.70 -15.60
C CYS A 165 7.61 9.54 -15.13
N THR A 166 7.60 8.42 -15.86
CA THR A 166 6.71 7.29 -15.59
C THR A 166 7.28 6.33 -14.55
N MET A 167 8.60 6.12 -14.53
CA MET A 167 9.25 5.16 -13.64
C MET A 167 8.88 5.34 -12.16
N PRO A 168 8.93 6.56 -11.59
CA PRO A 168 8.53 6.79 -10.20
C PRO A 168 7.09 6.36 -9.86
N LEU A 169 6.19 6.38 -10.84
CA LEU A 169 4.81 5.94 -10.66
C LEU A 169 4.72 4.43 -10.44
N TYR A 170 5.60 3.65 -11.09
CA TYR A 170 5.73 2.21 -10.83
C TYR A 170 6.21 1.95 -9.41
N PHE A 171 7.23 2.69 -8.94
CA PHE A 171 7.74 2.56 -7.57
C PHE A 171 6.65 2.84 -6.53
N ASN A 172 5.94 3.97 -6.68
CA ASN A 172 4.86 4.34 -5.76
C ASN A 172 3.75 3.28 -5.75
N ASN A 173 3.35 2.76 -6.91
CA ASN A 173 2.31 1.73 -6.99
C ASN A 173 2.73 0.40 -6.36
N ILE A 174 4.01 0.02 -6.44
CA ILE A 174 4.52 -1.18 -5.75
C ILE A 174 4.48 -0.97 -4.23
N VAL A 175 4.95 0.18 -3.72
CA VAL A 175 4.93 0.51 -2.29
C VAL A 175 3.50 0.54 -1.74
N GLU A 176 2.58 1.13 -2.49
CA GLU A 176 1.17 1.16 -2.14
C GLU A 176 0.56 -0.25 -2.08
N ALA A 177 0.87 -1.09 -3.07
CA ALA A 177 0.45 -2.49 -3.06
C ALA A 177 1.04 -3.25 -1.86
N GLN A 178 2.30 -2.99 -1.47
CA GLN A 178 2.91 -3.64 -0.29
C GLN A 178 2.15 -3.30 0.97
N PHE A 179 1.83 -2.03 1.15
CA PHE A 179 1.03 -1.55 2.26
C PHE A 179 -0.37 -2.20 2.29
N MET A 180 -1.10 -2.17 1.18
CA MET A 180 -2.44 -2.75 1.07
C MET A 180 -2.46 -4.27 1.33
N VAL A 181 -1.48 -5.02 0.81
CA VAL A 181 -1.40 -6.47 1.03
C VAL A 181 -1.15 -6.80 2.49
N LEU A 182 -0.24 -6.06 3.15
CA LEU A 182 0.02 -6.26 4.58
C LEU A 182 -1.21 -5.93 5.44
N LEU A 183 -1.92 -4.83 5.14
CA LEU A 183 -3.16 -4.49 5.82
C LEU A 183 -4.25 -5.55 5.60
N ASN A 184 -4.43 -6.02 4.36
CA ASN A 184 -5.40 -7.06 4.06
C ASN A 184 -5.09 -8.38 4.80
N SER A 185 -3.81 -8.74 4.93
CA SER A 185 -3.39 -9.90 5.74
C SER A 185 -3.78 -9.73 7.21
N VAL A 186 -3.65 -8.53 7.78
CA VAL A 186 -4.12 -8.24 9.15
C VAL A 186 -5.65 -8.29 9.25
N GLN A 187 -6.35 -7.61 8.33
CA GLN A 187 -7.80 -7.54 8.29
C GLN A 187 -8.44 -8.93 8.19
N LYS A 188 -7.88 -9.81 7.35
CA LYS A 188 -8.33 -11.19 7.22
C LYS A 188 -8.33 -11.94 8.56
N ARG A 189 -7.31 -11.72 9.38
CA ARG A 189 -7.17 -12.35 10.71
C ARG A 189 -8.16 -11.77 11.71
N PHE A 190 -8.37 -10.45 11.69
CA PHE A 190 -9.42 -9.83 12.49
C PHE A 190 -10.83 -10.34 12.13
N ASN A 191 -11.13 -10.49 10.84
CA ASN A 191 -12.43 -11.01 10.40
C ASN A 191 -12.63 -12.45 10.88
N ILE A 192 -11.61 -13.31 10.72
CA ILE A 192 -11.65 -14.70 11.20
C ILE A 192 -11.84 -14.76 12.72
N LEU A 193 -11.13 -13.92 13.48
CA LEU A 193 -11.33 -13.80 14.93
C LEU A 193 -12.79 -13.44 15.27
N THR A 194 -13.32 -12.41 14.60
CA THR A 194 -14.67 -11.89 14.84
C THR A 194 -15.75 -12.92 14.51
N GLU A 195 -15.64 -13.59 13.36
CA GLU A 195 -16.54 -14.67 12.95
C GLU A 195 -16.52 -15.84 13.92
N ASN A 196 -15.33 -16.28 14.36
CA ASN A 196 -15.22 -17.39 15.31
C ASN A 196 -15.75 -17.04 16.70
N ILE A 197 -15.66 -15.78 17.11
CA ILE A 197 -16.29 -15.30 18.34
C ILE A 197 -17.82 -15.39 18.25
N ILE A 198 -18.41 -15.03 17.10
CA ILE A 198 -19.86 -15.11 16.88
C ILE A 198 -20.33 -16.56 16.86
N LEU A 199 -19.61 -17.45 16.18
CA LEU A 199 -19.96 -18.88 16.05
C LEU A 199 -19.82 -19.65 17.37
N ASN A 200 -18.89 -19.25 18.24
CA ASN A 200 -18.62 -19.95 19.51
C ASN A 200 -19.51 -19.51 20.69
N LYS A 201 -20.64 -18.84 20.44
CA LYS A 201 -21.58 -18.41 21.50
C LYS A 201 -22.08 -19.57 22.38
N ASN A 202 -22.18 -20.80 21.85
CA ASN A 202 -22.81 -21.95 22.50
C ASN A 202 -21.84 -23.01 23.06
N ARG A 203 -20.53 -22.73 23.14
CA ARG A 203 -19.55 -23.72 23.66
C ARG A 203 -19.50 -23.76 25.20
N ASN A 204 -19.04 -24.89 25.73
CA ASN A 204 -18.82 -25.11 27.17
C ASN A 204 -17.93 -24.02 27.80
N TYR A 205 -18.28 -23.63 29.02
CA TYR A 205 -17.68 -22.49 29.75
C TYR A 205 -16.14 -22.53 29.86
N LEU A 206 -15.56 -23.68 30.23
CA LEU A 206 -14.11 -23.86 30.37
C LEU A 206 -13.34 -23.74 29.04
N GLN A 207 -13.92 -24.23 27.94
CA GLN A 207 -13.34 -24.08 26.61
C GLN A 207 -13.41 -22.61 26.16
N LYS A 208 -14.49 -21.91 26.51
CA LYS A 208 -14.68 -20.49 26.21
C LYS A 208 -13.59 -19.61 26.83
N ILE A 209 -13.20 -19.86 28.08
CA ILE A 209 -12.12 -19.08 28.76
C ILE A 209 -10.77 -19.28 28.07
N LYS A 210 -10.38 -20.54 27.80
CA LYS A 210 -9.10 -20.83 27.12
C LYS A 210 -9.05 -20.19 25.73
N GLN A 211 -10.15 -20.25 24.98
CA GLN A 211 -10.25 -19.65 23.66
C GLN A 211 -10.21 -18.12 23.72
N MET A 212 -10.86 -17.50 24.70
CA MET A 212 -10.82 -16.06 24.88
C MET A 212 -9.42 -15.54 25.21
N ASN A 213 -8.67 -16.23 26.06
CA ASN A 213 -7.29 -15.83 26.35
C ASN A 213 -6.41 -15.84 25.09
N VAL A 214 -6.58 -16.84 24.23
CA VAL A 214 -5.89 -16.91 22.93
C VAL A 214 -6.36 -15.78 22.01
N PHE A 215 -7.66 -15.52 21.91
CA PHE A 215 -8.20 -14.46 21.05
C PHE A 215 -7.72 -13.08 21.47
N THR A 216 -7.71 -12.76 22.77
CA THR A 216 -7.19 -11.50 23.28
C THR A 216 -5.70 -11.34 22.98
N LYS A 217 -4.91 -12.41 23.17
CA LYS A 217 -3.48 -12.40 22.83
C LYS A 217 -3.24 -12.16 21.33
N VAL A 218 -3.99 -12.85 20.46
CA VAL A 218 -3.90 -12.67 19.01
C VAL A 218 -4.36 -11.26 18.62
N TYR A 219 -5.45 -10.77 19.18
CA TYR A 219 -5.96 -9.41 18.94
C TYR A 219 -4.91 -8.33 19.26
N ASN A 220 -4.29 -8.40 20.45
CA ASN A 220 -3.24 -7.46 20.84
C ASN A 220 -2.03 -7.51 19.90
N ASN A 221 -1.62 -8.72 19.50
CA ASN A 221 -0.54 -8.89 18.54
C ASN A 221 -0.90 -8.32 17.15
N LEU A 222 -2.15 -8.46 16.70
CA LEU A 222 -2.60 -7.89 15.43
C LEU A 222 -2.65 -6.36 15.47
N ILE A 223 -3.02 -5.76 16.61
CA ILE A 223 -2.94 -4.30 16.80
C ILE A 223 -1.49 -3.83 16.70
N ASP A 224 -0.57 -4.46 17.43
CA ASP A 224 0.86 -4.10 17.40
C ASP A 224 1.42 -4.22 15.97
N VAL A 225 1.08 -5.31 15.26
CA VAL A 225 1.43 -5.45 13.83
C VAL A 225 0.85 -4.31 12.99
N CYS A 226 -0.41 -3.94 13.19
CA CYS A 226 -1.04 -2.84 12.46
C CYS A 226 -0.34 -1.49 12.72
N GLU A 227 0.05 -1.23 13.97
CA GLU A 227 0.81 -0.04 14.35
C GLU A 227 2.21 -0.02 13.71
N LYS A 228 2.91 -1.16 13.69
CA LYS A 228 4.19 -1.31 13.00
C LYS A 228 4.06 -1.12 11.49
N ILE A 229 3.02 -1.65 10.85
CA ILE A 229 2.76 -1.40 9.42
C ILE A 229 2.51 0.09 9.17
N ASN A 230 1.72 0.75 10.02
CA ASN A 230 1.43 2.17 9.86
C ASN A 230 2.70 3.02 10.03
N THR A 231 3.51 2.78 11.05
CA THR A 231 4.81 3.48 11.21
C THR A 231 5.77 3.23 10.05
N LEU A 232 5.76 2.02 9.48
CA LEU A 232 6.54 1.65 8.30
C LEU A 232 6.11 2.36 7.02
N TYR A 233 4.84 2.69 6.83
CA TYR A 233 4.35 3.19 5.53
C TYR A 233 3.72 4.59 5.58
N SER A 234 3.31 5.10 6.74
CA SER A 234 2.55 6.38 6.87
C SER A 234 3.19 7.56 6.13
N LEU A 235 4.48 7.79 6.33
CA LEU A 235 5.21 8.86 5.66
C LEU A 235 5.32 8.65 4.14
N GLN A 236 5.51 7.41 3.68
CA GLN A 236 5.57 7.10 2.25
C GLN A 236 4.19 7.30 1.61
N ILE A 237 3.13 6.81 2.25
CA ILE A 237 1.76 7.00 1.80
C ILE A 237 1.38 8.49 1.79
N LEU A 238 1.78 9.27 2.80
CA LEU A 238 1.56 10.72 2.83
C LEU A 238 2.23 11.40 1.63
N LEU A 239 3.47 11.05 1.32
CA LEU A 239 4.19 11.58 0.16
C LEU A 239 3.55 11.14 -1.17
N ILE A 240 3.10 9.89 -1.26
CA ILE A 240 2.38 9.40 -2.44
C ILE A 240 1.07 10.18 -2.63
N ILE A 241 0.25 10.34 -1.59
CA ILE A 241 -0.99 11.12 -1.66
C ILE A 241 -0.69 12.59 -2.02
N SER A 242 0.32 13.19 -1.40
CA SER A 242 0.74 14.58 -1.69
C SER A 242 1.21 14.72 -3.14
N SER A 243 1.96 13.74 -3.64
CA SER A 243 2.41 13.71 -5.04
C SER A 243 1.21 13.61 -5.99
N ILE A 244 0.24 12.75 -5.69
CA ILE A 244 -0.97 12.61 -6.50
C ILE A 244 -1.76 13.92 -6.51
N PHE A 245 -1.92 14.57 -5.36
CA PHE A 245 -2.63 15.85 -5.27
C PHE A 245 -1.97 16.93 -6.13
N ILE A 246 -0.65 17.07 -6.05
CA ILE A 246 0.10 18.09 -6.79
C ILE A 246 0.10 17.79 -8.29
N ILE A 247 0.33 16.54 -8.68
CA ILE A 247 0.23 16.09 -10.09
C ILE A 247 -1.16 16.36 -10.64
N THR A 248 -2.21 16.03 -9.87
CA THR A 248 -3.60 16.24 -10.29
C THR A 248 -3.90 17.73 -10.46
N THR A 249 -3.42 18.56 -9.54
CA THR A 249 -3.58 20.02 -9.60
C THR A 249 -2.85 20.62 -10.81
N ALA A 250 -1.61 20.18 -11.05
CA ALA A 250 -0.82 20.61 -12.21
C ALA A 250 -1.49 20.18 -13.52
N ASN A 251 -1.91 18.92 -13.63
CA ASN A 251 -2.62 18.43 -14.81
C ASN A 251 -3.95 19.16 -15.03
N LEU A 252 -4.69 19.45 -13.97
CA LEU A 252 -5.96 20.19 -14.08
C LEU A 252 -5.74 21.63 -14.54
N TYR A 253 -4.68 22.29 -14.06
CA TYR A 253 -4.27 23.59 -14.56
C TYR A 253 -3.94 23.55 -16.06
N HIS A 254 -3.15 22.56 -16.49
CA HIS A 254 -2.80 22.35 -17.90
C HIS A 254 -4.03 22.05 -18.77
N VAL A 255 -4.99 21.26 -18.27
CA VAL A 255 -6.27 21.01 -18.95
C VAL A 255 -7.01 22.33 -19.16
N ILE A 256 -7.15 23.16 -18.12
CA ILE A 256 -7.85 24.45 -18.23
C ILE A 256 -7.17 25.36 -19.25
N GLU A 257 -5.83 25.50 -19.18
CA GLU A 257 -5.08 26.33 -20.13
C GLU A 257 -5.28 25.85 -21.58
N LYS A 258 -5.25 24.53 -21.78
CA LYS A 258 -5.40 23.92 -23.10
C LYS A 258 -6.83 23.94 -23.63
N VAL A 259 -7.83 23.82 -22.77
CA VAL A 259 -9.25 24.04 -23.12
C VAL A 259 -9.44 25.46 -23.65
N ILE A 260 -8.90 26.46 -22.96
CA ILE A 260 -9.01 27.87 -23.36
C ILE A 260 -8.35 28.06 -24.73
N LYS A 261 -7.12 27.56 -24.92
CA LYS A 261 -6.40 27.62 -26.20
C LYS A 261 -7.11 26.87 -27.33
N TYR A 262 -7.70 25.71 -27.05
CA TYR A 262 -8.46 24.94 -28.04
C TYR A 262 -9.74 25.67 -28.46
N LEU A 263 -10.47 26.26 -27.52
CA LEU A 263 -11.67 27.05 -27.82
C LEU A 263 -11.35 28.27 -28.68
N THR A 264 -10.15 28.84 -28.54
CA THR A 264 -9.70 29.99 -29.34
C THR A 264 -9.09 29.60 -30.70
N GLU A 265 -8.32 28.51 -30.78
CA GLU A 265 -7.50 28.16 -31.96
C GLU A 265 -7.95 26.91 -32.72
N LYS A 266 -8.84 26.08 -32.15
CA LYS A 266 -9.41 24.85 -32.74
C LYS A 266 -8.38 23.84 -33.31
N LYS A 267 -7.21 23.69 -32.68
CA LYS A 267 -6.18 22.73 -33.11
C LYS A 267 -6.46 21.31 -32.60
N TYR A 268 -6.43 20.32 -33.49
CA TYR A 268 -6.73 18.91 -33.18
C TYR A 268 -5.75 18.28 -32.17
N ASN A 269 -4.48 18.72 -32.15
CA ASN A 269 -3.46 18.23 -31.21
C ASN A 269 -3.79 18.55 -29.75
N ASP A 270 -4.53 19.64 -29.47
CA ASP A 270 -4.92 19.99 -28.11
C ASP A 270 -6.04 19.08 -27.58
N TYR A 271 -6.83 18.43 -28.46
CA TYR A 271 -7.88 17.48 -28.06
C TYR A 271 -7.31 16.16 -27.52
N ASN A 272 -6.30 15.58 -28.19
CA ASN A 272 -5.65 14.35 -27.73
C ASN A 272 -4.94 14.54 -26.39
N LEU A 273 -4.26 15.67 -26.23
CA LEU A 273 -3.58 16.04 -24.98
C LEU A 273 -4.58 16.23 -23.84
N LEU A 274 -5.76 16.79 -24.12
CA LEU A 274 -6.83 16.98 -23.14
C LEU A 274 -7.45 15.65 -22.69
N ILE A 275 -7.70 14.71 -23.60
CA ILE A 275 -8.17 13.35 -23.25
C ILE A 275 -7.17 12.66 -22.33
N MET A 276 -5.88 12.72 -22.69
CA MET A 276 -4.81 12.09 -21.93
C MET A 276 -4.67 12.66 -20.52
N LEU A 277 -4.65 13.99 -20.38
CA LEU A 277 -4.58 14.65 -19.07
C LEU A 277 -5.82 14.33 -18.21
N THR A 278 -7.01 14.28 -18.81
CA THR A 278 -8.25 13.89 -18.12
C THR A 278 -8.20 12.45 -17.63
N TYR A 279 -7.71 11.53 -18.46
CA TYR A 279 -7.52 10.13 -18.08
C TYR A 279 -6.50 9.99 -16.93
N ARG A 280 -5.37 10.70 -16.98
CA ARG A 280 -4.38 10.74 -15.89
C ARG A 280 -5.01 11.21 -14.57
N ILE A 281 -5.84 12.26 -14.59
CA ILE A 281 -6.57 12.76 -13.42
C ILE A 281 -7.53 11.69 -12.85
N LEU A 282 -8.34 11.08 -13.71
CA LEU A 282 -9.31 10.07 -13.30
C LEU A 282 -8.62 8.85 -12.67
N LEU A 283 -7.60 8.31 -13.33
CA LEU A 283 -6.85 7.17 -12.81
C LEU A 283 -6.23 7.47 -11.44
N ARG A 284 -5.57 8.64 -11.29
CA ARG A 284 -4.93 9.04 -10.04
C ARG A 284 -5.92 9.27 -8.89
N SER A 285 -7.09 9.84 -9.18
CA SER A 285 -8.15 10.00 -8.17
C SER A 285 -8.73 8.65 -7.70
N THR A 286 -8.87 7.67 -8.61
CA THR A 286 -9.32 6.32 -8.22
C THR A 286 -8.31 5.58 -7.35
N GLU A 287 -7.01 5.76 -7.57
CA GLU A 287 -5.95 5.19 -6.73
C GLU A 287 -6.03 5.73 -5.29
N VAL A 288 -6.17 7.06 -5.12
CA VAL A 288 -6.34 7.68 -3.80
C VAL A 288 -7.58 7.14 -3.09
N TRP A 289 -8.69 7.02 -3.82
CA TRP A 289 -9.94 6.49 -3.25
C TRP A 289 -9.78 5.04 -2.78
N ALA A 290 -9.14 4.18 -3.57
CA ALA A 290 -8.88 2.78 -3.21
C ALA A 290 -8.00 2.68 -1.94
N LEU A 291 -6.98 3.54 -1.83
CA LEU A 291 -6.13 3.59 -0.66
C LEU A 291 -6.88 4.04 0.60
N ILE A 292 -7.62 5.15 0.53
CA ILE A 292 -8.38 5.68 1.67
C ILE A 292 -9.42 4.66 2.14
N THR A 293 -10.17 4.06 1.21
CA THR A 293 -11.19 3.06 1.55
C THR A 293 -10.59 1.80 2.19
N SER A 294 -9.41 1.34 1.73
CA SER A 294 -8.70 0.23 2.37
C SER A 294 -8.25 0.57 3.80
N CYS A 295 -7.71 1.78 4.02
CA CYS A 295 -7.32 2.26 5.35
C CYS A 295 -8.52 2.31 6.31
N VAL A 296 -9.61 2.96 5.89
CA VAL A 296 -10.83 3.12 6.70
C VAL A 296 -11.42 1.76 7.07
N ASN A 297 -11.53 0.84 6.11
CA ASN A 297 -12.06 -0.49 6.39
C ASN A 297 -11.20 -1.30 7.37
N THR A 298 -9.87 -1.12 7.36
CA THR A 298 -8.95 -1.86 8.24
C THR A 298 -8.89 -1.25 9.65
N GLN A 299 -8.94 0.07 9.77
CA GLN A 299 -8.82 0.78 11.05
C GLN A 299 -10.14 0.90 11.81
N GLU A 300 -11.28 1.13 11.12
CA GLU A 300 -12.53 1.43 11.81
C GLU A 300 -13.40 0.21 12.07
N LYS A 301 -13.59 -0.68 11.08
CA LYS A 301 -14.57 -1.76 11.19
C LYS A 301 -14.04 -2.93 12.01
N SER A 302 -12.90 -3.49 11.62
CA SER A 302 -12.36 -4.71 12.27
C SER A 302 -12.08 -4.60 13.78
N PRO A 303 -11.44 -3.52 14.29
CA PRO A 303 -11.08 -3.46 15.71
C PRO A 303 -12.26 -3.11 16.61
N LYS A 304 -13.12 -2.17 16.18
CA LYS A 304 -14.30 -1.73 16.95
C LYS A 304 -15.32 -2.87 17.09
N ASP A 305 -15.56 -3.61 16.01
CA ASP A 305 -16.49 -4.75 16.02
C ASP A 305 -15.98 -5.86 16.95
N PHE A 306 -14.68 -6.17 16.91
CA PHE A 306 -14.08 -7.15 17.81
C PHE A 306 -14.16 -6.72 19.28
N LEU A 307 -13.78 -5.48 19.61
CA LEU A 307 -13.83 -4.95 20.98
C LEU A 307 -15.26 -5.01 21.53
N HIS A 308 -16.24 -4.56 20.75
CA HIS A 308 -17.64 -4.59 21.13
C HIS A 308 -18.14 -6.03 21.38
N LEU A 309 -17.78 -6.98 20.51
CA LEU A 309 -18.09 -8.40 20.68
C LEU A 309 -17.40 -9.02 21.90
N LEU A 310 -16.15 -8.66 22.16
CA LEU A 310 -15.40 -9.10 23.33
C LEU A 310 -16.06 -8.59 24.62
N PHE A 311 -16.45 -7.31 24.66
CA PHE A 311 -17.17 -6.73 25.80
C PHE A 311 -18.49 -7.46 26.07
N ILE A 312 -19.31 -7.71 25.04
CA ILE A 312 -20.57 -8.44 25.19
C ILE A 312 -20.34 -9.84 25.79
N ILE A 313 -19.26 -10.51 25.42
CA ILE A 313 -19.01 -11.87 25.90
C ILE A 313 -18.40 -11.87 27.29
N LEU A 314 -17.50 -10.95 27.59
CA LEU A 314 -16.97 -10.76 28.95
C LEU A 314 -18.09 -10.42 29.92
N ASP A 315 -19.02 -9.54 29.53
CA ASP A 315 -20.17 -9.19 30.36
C ASP A 315 -21.07 -10.41 30.63
N LYS A 316 -21.37 -11.22 29.61
CA LYS A 316 -22.11 -12.49 29.78
C LYS A 316 -21.37 -13.52 30.64
N VAL A 317 -20.04 -13.58 30.56
CA VAL A 317 -19.21 -14.48 31.38
C VAL A 317 -19.20 -14.00 32.84
N MET A 318 -19.03 -12.70 33.07
CA MET A 318 -19.10 -12.09 34.41
C MET A 318 -20.47 -12.27 35.05
N PHE A 319 -21.55 -12.08 34.29
CA PHE A 319 -22.91 -12.32 34.75
C PHE A 319 -23.12 -13.81 35.12
N GLY A 320 -22.59 -14.73 34.31
CA GLY A 320 -22.60 -16.16 34.60
C GLY A 320 -21.83 -16.54 35.87
N ILE A 321 -20.65 -15.94 36.09
CA ILE A 321 -19.84 -16.14 37.31
C ILE A 321 -20.60 -15.64 38.54
N ASN A 322 -21.17 -14.44 38.48
CA ASN A 322 -21.92 -13.86 39.58
C ASN A 322 -23.18 -14.67 39.90
N MET A 323 -23.86 -15.20 38.88
CA MET A 323 -25.01 -16.09 39.06
C MET A 323 -24.58 -17.44 39.68
N PHE A 324 -23.46 -18.03 39.22
CA PHE A 324 -22.93 -19.27 39.81
C PHE A 324 -22.51 -19.08 41.27
N ARG A 325 -21.93 -17.92 41.60
CA ARG A 325 -21.55 -17.54 42.96
C ARG A 325 -22.78 -17.36 43.85
N ALA A 326 -23.81 -16.68 43.36
CA ALA A 326 -25.09 -16.55 44.07
C ALA A 326 -25.77 -17.90 44.30
N ILE A 327 -25.72 -18.83 43.34
CA ILE A 327 -26.28 -20.19 43.49
C ILE A 327 -25.44 -21.02 44.47
N SER A 328 -24.11 -20.93 44.41
CA SER A 328 -23.19 -21.53 45.38
C SER A 328 -23.51 -21.06 46.80
N ASP A 329 -23.60 -19.74 46.99
CA ASP A 329 -23.90 -19.14 48.29
C ASP A 329 -25.30 -19.54 48.78
N PHE A 330 -26.26 -19.78 47.88
CA PHE A 330 -27.61 -20.25 48.19
C PHE A 330 -27.70 -21.76 48.50
N ILE A 331 -26.79 -22.59 47.96
CA ILE A 331 -26.75 -24.05 48.22
C ILE A 331 -26.00 -24.37 49.52
N PHE A 332 -25.09 -23.50 49.94
CA PHE A 332 -24.30 -23.64 51.19
C PHE A 332 -24.88 -22.86 52.38
N LEU A 333 -26.06 -22.26 52.22
CA LEU A 333 -26.95 -21.73 53.27
C LEU A 333 -28.05 -22.76 53.55
#